data_AF-A0A0F9A1A9-F1
#
_entry.id   AF-A0A0F9A1A9-F1
#
_cell.length_a   1.000
_cell.length_b   1.000
_cell.length_c   1.000
_cell.angle_alpha   90.00
_cell.angle_beta   90.00
_cell.angle_gamma   90.00
#
_symmetry.space_group_name_H-M   'P 1'
#
loop_
_entity.id
_entity.type
_entity.pdbx_description
1 polymer ?
#
loop_
_entity_poly.entity_id
_entity_poly.type
_entity_poly.pdbx_seq_one_letter_code
_entity_poly.pdbx_strand_id
1 'polypeptide(L)'
;LKFNHSMRLGTLNKGLRSIRDLLLAHLSPQVVHNIIKILPQGVADRINTSGEAKDDAFNLYHNVDWSNTRAYAVGTASGGIYIVGQDKEVVRDEIISKLSLEGFRSFKKEEVYWGQYANLAPDIAIEWGSSKYYPRAFGDSIWMDYAISGYHIPQGMFMAYGQNIEPKGMISTSSIYDVTPTILELMNVPLPNDLDGRVLSEIIRS
;
A
#
# COMPACT_ATOMS: atom_id res chain seq x y z
N LEU A 1 -4.93 8.55 -18.06
CA LEU A 1 -6.07 7.66 -17.85
C LEU A 1 -7.30 8.21 -18.57
N LYS A 2 -7.99 7.39 -19.37
CA LYS A 2 -9.22 7.74 -20.09
C LYS A 2 -10.33 6.76 -19.69
N PHE A 3 -11.58 7.21 -19.77
CA PHE A 3 -12.74 6.43 -19.34
C PHE A 3 -13.79 6.38 -20.45
N ASN A 4 -14.48 5.25 -20.61
CA ASN A 4 -15.50 5.03 -21.63
C ASN A 4 -16.75 5.91 -21.41
N HIS A 5 -17.05 6.24 -20.15
CA HIS A 5 -18.18 7.08 -19.73
C HIS A 5 -17.78 8.04 -18.61
N SER A 6 -18.57 9.10 -18.39
CA SER A 6 -18.44 9.92 -17.19
C SER A 6 -18.77 9.06 -15.97
N MET A 7 -17.76 8.80 -15.14
CA MET A 7 -17.98 8.01 -13.93
C MET A 7 -18.88 8.79 -12.97
N ARG A 8 -20.08 8.26 -12.72
CA ARG A 8 -20.87 8.62 -11.55
C ARG A 8 -20.42 7.72 -10.40
N LEU A 9 -19.52 8.24 -9.57
CA LEU A 9 -19.09 7.55 -8.36
C LEU A 9 -20.30 7.31 -7.44
N GLY A 10 -20.39 6.08 -6.93
CA GLY A 10 -21.53 5.46 -6.25
C GLY A 10 -22.44 6.40 -5.44
N THR A 11 -23.55 6.83 -6.06
CA THR A 11 -24.67 7.47 -5.36
C THR A 11 -25.32 6.55 -4.32
N LEU A 12 -25.21 5.22 -4.50
CA LEU A 12 -25.70 4.21 -3.54
C LEU A 12 -24.86 4.11 -2.25
N ASN A 13 -23.53 4.31 -2.31
CA ASN A 13 -22.65 4.19 -1.14
C ASN A 13 -22.66 5.47 -0.26
N LYS A 14 -23.06 6.62 -0.80
CA LYS A 14 -23.19 7.87 -0.02
C LYS A 14 -24.21 7.74 1.13
N GLY A 15 -25.35 7.10 0.89
CA GLY A 15 -26.38 6.93 1.93
C GLY A 15 -25.94 6.01 3.08
N LEU A 16 -25.27 4.90 2.78
CA LEU A 16 -24.73 3.98 3.78
C LEU A 16 -23.56 4.59 4.57
N ARG A 17 -22.74 5.42 3.92
CA ARG A 17 -21.72 6.25 4.60
C ARG A 17 -22.35 7.21 5.60
N SER A 18 -23.38 7.96 5.20
CA SER A 18 -24.09 8.87 6.09
C SER A 18 -24.67 8.15 7.31
N ILE A 19 -25.14 6.90 7.15
CA ILE A 19 -25.59 6.08 8.29
C ILE A 19 -24.43 5.71 9.20
N ARG A 20 -23.30 5.23 8.67
CA ARG A 20 -22.11 4.92 9.47
C ARG A 20 -21.60 6.14 10.24
N ASP A 21 -21.48 7.27 9.56
CA ASP A 21 -20.94 8.49 10.13
C ASP A 21 -21.91 9.05 11.19
N LEU A 22 -23.23 8.92 10.99
CA LEU A 22 -24.23 9.22 12.01
C LEU A 22 -24.11 8.29 13.24
N LEU A 23 -23.90 6.99 13.02
CA LEU A 23 -23.70 6.03 14.11
C LEU A 23 -22.42 6.35 14.90
N LEU A 24 -21.30 6.66 14.23
CA LEU A 24 -20.05 7.04 14.87
C LEU A 24 -20.13 8.38 15.60
N ALA A 25 -21.02 9.29 15.17
CA ALA A 25 -21.26 10.55 15.85
C ALA A 25 -22.01 10.39 17.20
N HIS A 26 -22.76 9.28 17.39
CA HIS A 26 -23.64 9.09 18.54
C HIS A 26 -23.32 7.84 19.38
N LEU A 27 -22.51 6.91 18.88
CA LEU A 27 -22.19 5.64 19.51
C LEU A 27 -20.68 5.42 19.54
N SER A 28 -20.21 4.62 20.51
CA SER A 28 -18.80 4.27 20.57
C SER A 28 -18.40 3.36 19.39
N PRO A 29 -17.14 3.40 18.93
CA PRO A 29 -16.66 2.55 17.84
C PRO A 29 -16.94 1.05 18.06
N GLN A 30 -16.88 0.59 19.31
CA GLN A 30 -17.16 -0.80 19.67
C GLN A 30 -18.62 -1.20 19.44
N VAL A 31 -19.56 -0.29 19.73
CA VAL A 31 -20.99 -0.51 19.50
C VAL A 31 -21.28 -0.51 18.01
N VAL A 32 -20.72 0.44 17.26
CA VAL A 32 -20.85 0.49 15.80
C VAL A 32 -20.28 -0.78 15.15
N HIS A 33 -19.13 -1.26 15.61
CA HIS A 33 -18.54 -2.52 15.15
C HIS A 33 -19.45 -3.73 15.36
N ASN A 34 -20.09 -3.82 16.53
CA ASN A 34 -21.02 -4.91 16.83
C ASN A 34 -22.29 -4.83 15.97
N ILE A 35 -22.78 -3.63 15.67
CA ILE A 35 -23.91 -3.42 14.75
C ILE A 35 -23.53 -3.90 13.34
N ILE A 36 -22.36 -3.49 12.84
CA ILE A 36 -21.89 -3.88 11.50
C ILE A 36 -21.78 -5.41 11.36
N LYS A 37 -21.35 -6.12 12.41
CA LYS A 37 -21.23 -7.58 12.40
C LYS A 37 -22.55 -8.35 12.24
N ILE A 38 -23.68 -7.73 12.56
CA ILE A 38 -25.01 -8.38 12.48
C ILE A 38 -25.65 -8.16 11.11
N LEU A 39 -25.12 -7.23 10.31
CA LEU A 39 -25.65 -6.94 8.99
C LEU A 39 -25.31 -8.06 8.00
N PRO A 40 -26.18 -8.30 6.99
CA PRO A 40 -25.84 -9.19 5.88
C PRO A 40 -24.50 -8.78 5.25
N GLN A 41 -23.70 -9.75 4.83
CA GLN A 41 -22.33 -9.52 4.32
C GLN A 41 -22.27 -8.43 3.25
N GLY A 42 -23.19 -8.44 2.27
CA GLY A 42 -23.24 -7.43 1.21
C GLY A 42 -23.58 -6.01 1.68
N VAL A 43 -24.17 -5.84 2.87
CA VAL A 43 -24.42 -4.54 3.51
C VAL A 43 -23.25 -4.15 4.39
N ALA A 44 -22.70 -5.09 5.17
CA ALA A 44 -21.53 -4.87 6.00
C ALA A 44 -20.31 -4.43 5.19
N ASP A 45 -20.06 -5.07 4.04
CA ASP A 45 -18.95 -4.72 3.14
C ASP A 45 -19.09 -3.30 2.60
N ARG A 46 -20.30 -2.86 2.28
CA ARG A 46 -20.56 -1.50 1.75
C ARG A 46 -20.47 -0.38 2.80
N ILE A 47 -20.56 -0.74 4.08
CA ILE A 47 -20.38 0.20 5.20
C ILE A 47 -18.89 0.29 5.59
N ASN A 48 -18.15 -0.80 5.41
CA ASN A 48 -16.74 -0.86 5.76
C ASN A 48 -15.87 -0.14 4.72
N THR A 49 -14.85 0.59 5.18
CA THR A 49 -13.91 1.33 4.33
C THR A 49 -13.18 0.42 3.33
N SER A 50 -12.98 -0.85 3.69
CA SER A 50 -12.35 -1.85 2.83
C SER A 50 -13.24 -2.34 1.68
N GLY A 51 -14.58 -2.38 1.84
CA GLY A 51 -15.47 -2.71 0.74
C GLY A 51 -15.68 -1.53 -0.21
N GLU A 52 -15.64 -0.30 0.30
CA GLU A 52 -15.58 0.89 -0.57
C GLU A 52 -14.35 0.89 -1.49
N ALA A 53 -13.18 0.56 -0.95
CA ALA A 53 -11.95 0.47 -1.76
C ALA A 53 -12.05 -0.61 -2.85
N LYS A 54 -12.76 -1.72 -2.57
CA LYS A 54 -13.04 -2.78 -3.56
C LYS A 54 -14.02 -2.32 -4.64
N ASP A 55 -15.10 -1.65 -4.27
CA ASP A 55 -16.07 -1.08 -5.21
C ASP A 55 -15.42 -0.02 -6.10
N ASP A 56 -14.59 0.85 -5.52
CA ASP A 56 -13.79 1.84 -6.24
C ASP A 56 -12.87 1.15 -7.25
N ALA A 57 -12.06 0.17 -6.82
CA ALA A 57 -11.20 -0.59 -7.72
C ALA A 57 -12.00 -1.29 -8.83
N PHE A 58 -13.12 -1.94 -8.49
CA PHE A 58 -14.01 -2.57 -9.46
C PHE A 58 -14.50 -1.57 -10.52
N ASN A 59 -14.98 -0.40 -10.08
CA ASN A 59 -15.44 0.66 -10.97
C ASN A 59 -14.31 1.24 -11.83
N LEU A 60 -13.07 1.31 -11.32
CA LEU A 60 -11.90 1.67 -12.12
C LEU A 60 -11.77 0.75 -13.31
N TYR A 61 -11.58 -0.53 -13.05
CA TYR A 61 -11.24 -1.51 -14.07
C TYR A 61 -12.30 -1.64 -15.17
N HIS A 62 -13.59 -1.51 -14.82
CA HIS A 62 -14.68 -1.65 -15.77
C HIS A 62 -14.90 -0.40 -16.63
N ASN A 63 -14.52 0.78 -16.16
CA ASN A 63 -14.78 2.03 -16.87
C ASN A 63 -13.56 2.59 -17.60
N VAL A 64 -12.35 2.05 -17.39
CA VAL A 64 -11.17 2.49 -18.14
C VAL A 64 -11.38 2.23 -19.64
N ASP A 65 -11.16 3.26 -20.44
CA ASP A 65 -10.98 3.13 -21.88
C ASP A 65 -9.55 2.67 -22.14
N TRP A 66 -9.37 1.35 -22.29
CA TRP A 66 -8.06 0.75 -22.56
C TRP A 66 -7.53 1.08 -23.95
N SER A 67 -8.38 1.49 -24.89
CA SER A 67 -7.95 1.86 -26.25
C SER A 67 -7.23 3.22 -26.28
N ASN A 68 -7.62 4.14 -25.38
CA ASN A 68 -7.06 5.49 -25.30
C ASN A 68 -6.23 5.75 -24.01
N THR A 69 -6.06 4.74 -23.16
CA THR A 69 -5.25 4.85 -21.94
C THR A 69 -3.79 4.46 -22.21
N ARG A 70 -2.86 5.39 -21.94
CA ARG A 70 -1.41 5.17 -22.02
C ARG A 70 -0.78 4.69 -20.70
N ALA A 71 -1.39 5.04 -19.57
CA ALA A 71 -0.92 4.64 -18.24
C ALA A 71 -2.04 4.71 -17.20
N TYR A 72 -1.93 3.88 -16.16
CA TYR A 72 -2.86 3.79 -15.04
C TYR A 72 -2.12 3.52 -13.73
N ALA A 73 -2.73 3.89 -12.61
CA ALA A 73 -2.25 3.55 -11.27
C ALA A 73 -3.33 2.70 -10.58
N VAL A 74 -2.91 1.66 -9.86
CA VAL A 74 -3.82 0.77 -9.14
C VAL A 74 -3.51 0.83 -7.66
N GLY A 75 -4.57 0.95 -6.88
CA GLY A 75 -4.53 0.75 -5.45
C GLY A 75 -4.45 2.03 -4.65
N THR A 76 -5.02 1.97 -3.47
CA THR A 76 -4.72 2.89 -2.39
C THR A 76 -3.37 2.50 -1.80
N ALA A 77 -2.47 3.48 -1.62
CA ALA A 77 -1.18 3.40 -0.93
C ALA A 77 0.09 2.97 -1.70
N SER A 78 0.02 2.30 -2.86
CA SER A 78 1.21 1.68 -3.48
C SER A 78 2.05 2.56 -4.42
N GLY A 79 1.56 3.73 -4.85
CA GLY A 79 2.35 4.67 -5.66
C GLY A 79 2.86 4.17 -7.01
N GLY A 80 2.42 3.00 -7.46
CA GLY A 80 2.87 2.38 -8.70
C GLY A 80 2.08 2.86 -9.91
N ILE A 81 2.77 3.22 -10.98
CA ILE A 81 2.18 3.50 -12.30
C ILE A 81 2.57 2.38 -13.27
N TYR A 82 1.56 1.88 -13.98
CA TYR A 82 1.69 0.87 -15.05
C TYR A 82 1.42 1.53 -16.40
N ILE A 83 2.24 1.19 -17.39
CA ILE A 83 2.18 1.76 -18.74
C ILE A 83 1.59 0.75 -19.71
N VAL A 84 0.68 1.24 -20.55
CA VAL A 84 -0.08 0.47 -21.54
C VAL A 84 0.41 0.84 -22.94
N GLY A 85 0.39 -0.14 -23.85
CA GLY A 85 0.77 0.06 -25.25
C GLY A 85 2.26 -0.19 -25.52
N GLN A 86 2.67 0.10 -26.75
CA GLN A 86 4.02 -0.22 -27.27
C GLN A 86 5.05 0.87 -26.95
N ASP A 87 4.61 2.13 -26.78
CA ASP A 87 5.51 3.29 -26.54
C ASP A 87 5.92 3.44 -25.07
N LYS A 88 6.24 2.33 -24.40
CA LYS A 88 6.41 2.30 -22.94
C LYS A 88 7.48 3.27 -22.44
N GLU A 89 8.65 3.26 -23.07
CA GLU A 89 9.79 4.09 -22.66
C GLU A 89 9.48 5.58 -22.78
N VAL A 90 8.89 6.00 -23.90
CA VAL A 90 8.52 7.40 -24.14
C VAL A 90 7.50 7.88 -23.11
N VAL A 91 6.46 7.08 -22.84
CA VAL A 91 5.46 7.38 -21.81
C VAL A 91 6.10 7.44 -20.42
N ARG A 92 7.03 6.53 -20.15
CA ARG A 92 7.71 6.42 -18.85
C ARG A 92 8.51 7.67 -18.54
N ASP A 93 9.37 8.06 -19.47
CA ASP A 93 10.22 9.24 -19.30
C ASP A 93 9.39 10.54 -19.26
N GLU A 94 8.30 10.63 -20.03
CA GLU A 94 7.35 11.74 -19.97
C GLU A 94 6.73 11.88 -18.55
N ILE A 95 6.29 10.77 -17.96
CA ILE A 95 5.67 10.78 -16.62
C ILE A 95 6.71 11.10 -15.55
N ILE A 96 7.88 10.48 -15.57
CA ILE A 96 8.96 10.74 -14.61
C ILE A 96 9.37 12.22 -14.64
N SER A 97 9.53 12.80 -15.84
CA SER A 97 9.85 14.22 -16.00
C SER A 97 8.79 15.12 -15.36
N LYS A 98 7.51 14.85 -15.61
CA LYS A 98 6.40 15.61 -15.01
C LYS A 98 6.36 15.47 -13.48
N LEU A 99 6.52 14.25 -12.96
CA LEU A 99 6.56 14.00 -11.52
C LEU A 99 7.71 14.76 -10.84
N SER A 100 8.88 14.80 -11.49
CA SER A 100 10.04 15.54 -10.98
C SER A 100 9.79 17.05 -10.90
N LEU A 101 9.10 17.63 -11.89
CA LEU A 101 8.71 19.06 -11.88
C LEU A 101 7.76 19.40 -10.73
N GLU A 102 6.91 18.46 -10.34
CA GLU A 102 6.00 18.57 -9.19
C GLU A 102 6.70 18.24 -7.85
N GLY A 103 8.01 17.94 -7.87
CA GLY A 103 8.81 17.66 -6.68
C GLY A 103 8.68 16.22 -6.14
N PHE A 104 8.09 15.30 -6.90
CA PHE A 104 8.01 13.88 -6.53
C PHE A 104 9.27 13.12 -6.95
N ARG A 105 9.78 12.28 -6.04
CA ARG A 105 10.79 11.28 -6.37
C ARG A 105 10.11 10.08 -7.01
N SER A 106 10.61 9.69 -8.18
CA SER A 106 10.10 8.54 -8.92
C SER A 106 11.25 7.75 -9.53
N PHE A 107 11.05 6.45 -9.67
CA PHE A 107 12.06 5.49 -10.07
C PHE A 107 11.49 4.54 -11.13
N LYS A 108 12.33 4.13 -12.07
CA LYS A 108 12.03 3.02 -12.97
C LYS A 108 12.03 1.72 -12.18
N LYS A 109 11.22 0.75 -12.62
CA LYS A 109 11.08 -0.53 -11.91
C LYS A 109 12.41 -1.24 -11.67
N GLU A 110 13.30 -1.21 -12.66
CA GLU A 110 14.61 -1.83 -12.62
C GLU A 110 15.59 -1.19 -11.62
N GLU A 111 15.29 0.01 -11.12
CA GLU A 111 16.07 0.67 -10.07
C GLU A 111 15.67 0.20 -8.66
N VAL A 112 14.47 -0.36 -8.51
CA VAL A 112 13.87 -0.66 -7.21
C VAL A 112 13.61 -2.15 -7.00
N TYR A 113 13.22 -2.86 -8.05
CA TYR A 113 12.75 -4.24 -7.97
C TYR A 113 13.67 -5.18 -8.75
N TRP A 114 13.98 -6.33 -8.14
CA TRP A 114 14.76 -7.40 -8.74
C TRP A 114 14.16 -8.77 -8.42
N GLY A 115 14.69 -9.82 -9.05
CA GLY A 115 14.26 -11.20 -8.84
C GLY A 115 13.12 -11.66 -9.75
N GLN A 116 12.63 -12.87 -9.50
CA GLN A 116 11.70 -13.61 -10.38
C GLN A 116 10.35 -12.92 -10.62
N TYR A 117 9.96 -11.98 -9.76
CA TYR A 117 8.69 -11.26 -9.84
C TYR A 117 8.84 -9.79 -10.25
N ALA A 118 10.05 -9.34 -10.61
CA ALA A 118 10.31 -7.94 -10.98
C ALA A 118 9.50 -7.49 -12.22
N ASN A 119 9.08 -8.45 -13.07
CA ASN A 119 8.20 -8.18 -14.20
C ASN A 119 6.76 -7.81 -13.80
N LEU A 120 6.32 -8.18 -12.59
CA LEU A 120 5.00 -7.81 -12.03
C LEU A 120 5.00 -6.42 -11.39
N ALA A 121 6.18 -5.84 -11.16
CA ALA A 121 6.32 -4.52 -10.56
C ALA A 121 5.75 -3.41 -11.45
N PRO A 122 5.30 -2.28 -10.88
CA PRO A 122 4.87 -1.12 -11.65
C PRO A 122 6.03 -0.58 -12.48
N ASP A 123 5.77 -0.09 -13.69
CA ASP A 123 6.80 0.47 -14.58
C ASP A 123 7.48 1.72 -13.98
N ILE A 124 6.76 2.45 -13.11
CA ILE A 124 7.28 3.57 -12.31
C ILE A 124 6.84 3.39 -10.86
N ALA A 125 7.78 3.50 -9.92
CA ALA A 125 7.53 3.58 -8.49
C ALA A 125 7.65 5.04 -8.01
N ILE A 126 6.68 5.51 -7.22
CA ILE A 126 6.70 6.85 -6.62
C ILE A 126 6.99 6.72 -5.13
N GLU A 127 7.98 7.48 -4.66
CA GLU A 127 8.22 7.66 -3.23
C GLU A 127 7.39 8.85 -2.72
N TRP A 128 6.29 8.53 -2.04
CA TRP A 128 5.49 9.52 -1.32
C TRP A 128 6.25 9.96 -0.07
N GLY A 129 7.18 10.90 -0.21
CA GLY A 129 8.11 11.35 0.84
C GLY A 129 7.46 12.00 2.08
N SER A 130 6.14 11.95 2.23
CA SER A 130 5.43 12.33 3.46
C SER A 130 4.04 11.70 3.52
N SER A 131 3.49 11.57 4.72
CA SER A 131 2.08 11.24 4.95
C SER A 131 1.11 12.28 4.39
N LYS A 132 1.57 13.37 3.75
CA LYS A 132 0.68 14.40 3.18
C LYS A 132 -0.15 13.89 1.99
N TYR A 133 0.32 12.83 1.32
CA TYR A 133 -0.32 12.31 0.11
C TYR A 133 -0.96 10.96 0.39
N TYR A 134 -2.25 10.86 0.08
CA TYR A 134 -2.99 9.60 0.09
C TYR A 134 -3.51 9.32 -1.32
N PRO A 135 -2.79 8.53 -2.14
CA PRO A 135 -3.22 8.26 -3.50
C PRO A 135 -4.52 7.46 -3.47
N ARG A 136 -5.56 8.03 -4.08
CA ARG A 136 -6.87 7.38 -4.25
C ARG A 136 -7.23 7.42 -5.73
N ALA A 137 -7.73 6.29 -6.24
CA ALA A 137 -8.15 6.21 -7.64
C ALA A 137 -9.34 7.13 -7.97
N PHE A 138 -10.14 7.50 -6.96
CA PHE A 138 -11.35 8.31 -7.10
C PHE A 138 -11.57 9.26 -5.95
N GLY A 139 -12.13 10.42 -6.24
CA GLY A 139 -12.59 11.35 -5.21
C GLY A 139 -13.37 12.48 -5.85
N ASP A 140 -14.37 13.00 -5.13
CA ASP A 140 -15.10 14.21 -5.52
C ASP A 140 -14.26 15.48 -5.22
N SER A 141 -13.12 15.33 -4.54
CA SER A 141 -12.22 16.41 -4.14
C SER A 141 -10.77 15.90 -4.13
N ILE A 142 -9.83 16.79 -4.50
CA ILE A 142 -8.39 16.58 -4.36
C ILE A 142 -7.90 16.78 -2.91
N TRP A 143 -8.74 17.42 -2.08
CA TRP A 143 -8.53 17.63 -0.65
C TRP A 143 -9.50 16.77 0.15
N MET A 144 -9.01 16.08 1.17
CA MET A 144 -9.87 15.37 2.11
C MET A 144 -9.40 15.60 3.53
N ASP A 145 -10.34 15.59 4.47
CA ASP A 145 -10.01 15.48 5.88
C ASP A 145 -9.28 14.16 6.11
N TYR A 146 -8.16 14.24 6.82
CA TYR A 146 -7.22 13.15 6.96
C TYR A 146 -7.85 12.01 7.78
N ALA A 147 -8.41 11.01 7.09
CA ALA A 147 -9.22 9.95 7.69
C ALA A 147 -8.42 8.80 8.33
N ILE A 148 -7.09 8.87 8.31
CA ILE A 148 -6.21 7.85 8.89
C ILE A 148 -5.32 8.47 9.97
N SER A 149 -5.22 7.81 11.12
CA SER A 149 -4.40 8.27 12.24
C SER A 149 -2.90 7.97 12.06
N GLY A 150 -2.51 7.28 10.99
CA GLY A 150 -1.13 6.92 10.69
C GLY A 150 -0.97 6.38 9.26
N TYR A 151 0.27 6.37 8.79
CA TYR A 151 0.66 5.79 7.51
C TYR A 151 1.90 4.91 7.70
N HIS A 152 2.09 3.95 6.80
CA HIS A 152 3.25 3.05 6.85
C HIS A 152 4.53 3.84 6.55
N ILE A 153 5.58 3.60 7.32
CA ILE A 153 6.91 4.19 7.12
C ILE A 153 7.97 3.08 7.00
N PRO A 154 9.11 3.34 6.34
CA PRO A 154 10.18 2.35 6.22
C PRO A 154 10.82 1.96 7.56
N GLN A 155 10.79 2.85 8.56
CA GLN A 155 11.40 2.61 9.86
C GLN A 155 10.52 1.69 10.72
N GLY A 156 11.10 0.55 11.12
CA GLY A 156 10.49 -0.38 12.06
C GLY A 156 11.17 -0.36 13.42
N MET A 157 10.65 -1.17 14.35
CA MET A 157 11.28 -1.46 15.64
C MET A 157 11.53 -2.97 15.72
N PHE A 158 12.76 -3.34 16.03
CA PHE A 158 13.18 -4.72 16.26
C PHE A 158 13.62 -4.89 17.71
N MET A 159 13.17 -5.97 18.35
CA MET A 159 13.52 -6.33 19.72
C MET A 159 13.72 -7.84 19.81
N ALA A 160 14.77 -8.26 20.53
CA ALA A 160 15.05 -9.65 20.83
C ALA A 160 15.34 -9.81 22.33
N TYR A 161 14.89 -10.91 22.91
CA TYR A 161 15.09 -11.21 24.32
C TYR A 161 15.11 -12.72 24.54
N GLY A 162 16.03 -13.20 25.38
CA GLY A 162 16.14 -14.61 25.74
C GLY A 162 17.52 -14.96 26.27
N GLN A 163 17.68 -16.20 26.73
CA GLN A 163 18.94 -16.71 27.27
C GLN A 163 20.09 -16.65 26.25
N ASN A 164 19.78 -16.83 24.97
CA ASN A 164 20.74 -16.84 23.87
C ASN A 164 20.88 -15.46 23.19
N ILE A 165 20.31 -14.42 23.79
CA ILE A 165 20.43 -13.04 23.31
C ILE A 165 21.41 -12.26 24.20
N GLU A 166 22.33 -11.55 23.57
CA GLU A 166 23.24 -10.62 24.22
C GLU A 166 22.51 -9.32 24.59
N PRO A 167 22.60 -8.84 25.85
CA PRO A 167 21.93 -7.61 26.29
C PRO A 167 22.72 -6.36 25.85
N LYS A 168 22.93 -6.17 24.55
CA LYS A 168 23.72 -5.06 23.99
C LYS A 168 22.98 -3.72 23.91
N GLY A 169 21.68 -3.70 24.16
CA GLY A 169 20.85 -2.50 23.99
C GLY A 169 20.59 -2.23 22.50
N MET A 170 20.88 -1.01 22.03
CA MET A 170 20.67 -0.63 20.63
C MET A 170 21.74 -1.25 19.72
N ILE A 171 21.28 -1.89 18.65
CA ILE A 171 22.14 -2.32 17.55
C ILE A 171 22.08 -1.31 16.39
N SER A 172 23.08 -1.39 15.50
CA SER A 172 23.05 -0.70 14.22
C SER A 172 21.81 -1.06 13.41
N THR A 173 21.41 -0.20 12.47
CA THR A 173 20.27 -0.43 11.59
C THR A 173 20.29 -1.84 10.98
N SER A 174 19.20 -2.57 11.19
CA SER A 174 18.95 -3.90 10.62
C SER A 174 17.82 -3.84 9.61
N SER A 175 17.77 -4.81 8.71
CA SER A 175 16.65 -5.01 7.78
C SER A 175 15.63 -5.96 8.39
N ILE A 176 14.35 -5.80 8.02
CA ILE A 176 13.32 -6.80 8.33
C ILE A 176 13.67 -8.17 7.74
N TYR A 177 14.44 -8.20 6.64
CA TYR A 177 14.91 -9.44 6.03
C TYR A 177 15.87 -10.22 6.93
N ASP A 178 16.53 -9.57 7.89
CA ASP A 178 17.49 -10.20 8.80
C ASP A 178 16.80 -11.03 9.89
N VAL A 179 15.48 -10.84 10.09
CA VAL A 179 14.72 -11.52 11.16
C VAL A 179 14.67 -13.03 10.94
N THR A 180 14.27 -13.48 9.75
CA THR A 180 14.17 -14.91 9.41
C THR A 180 15.50 -15.67 9.58
N PRO A 181 16.62 -15.27 8.93
CA PRO A 181 17.88 -15.99 9.11
C PRO A 181 18.36 -15.99 10.57
N THR A 182 18.14 -14.91 11.32
CA THR A 182 18.49 -14.85 12.75
C THR A 182 17.70 -15.86 13.59
N ILE A 183 16.39 -16.01 13.33
CA ILE A 183 15.55 -16.99 14.03
C ILE A 183 16.01 -18.42 13.69
N LEU A 184 16.29 -18.71 12.42
CA LEU A 184 16.74 -20.03 11.99
C LEU A 184 18.07 -20.41 12.65
N GLU A 185 19.02 -19.48 12.71
CA GLU A 185 20.29 -19.67 13.41
C GLU A 185 20.08 -19.99 14.89
N LEU A 186 19.26 -19.20 15.61
CA LEU A 186 18.93 -19.43 17.02
C LEU A 186 18.26 -20.79 17.27
N MET A 187 17.60 -21.35 16.26
CA MET A 187 16.95 -22.66 16.30
C MET A 187 17.86 -23.80 15.82
N ASN A 188 19.12 -23.53 15.46
CA ASN A 188 20.03 -24.48 14.82
C ASN A 188 19.44 -25.12 13.56
N VAL A 189 18.69 -24.36 12.77
CA VAL A 189 18.12 -24.80 11.48
C VAL A 189 19.04 -24.31 10.35
N PRO A 190 19.46 -25.19 9.42
CA PRO A 190 20.28 -24.78 8.27
C PRO A 190 19.62 -23.66 7.48
N LEU A 191 20.40 -22.64 7.11
CA LEU A 191 19.91 -21.50 6.35
C LEU A 191 19.65 -21.90 4.88
N PRO A 192 18.45 -21.59 4.35
CA PRO A 192 18.21 -21.63 2.91
C PRO A 192 19.12 -20.65 2.15
N ASN A 193 19.47 -21.00 0.92
CA ASN A 193 20.32 -20.16 0.06
C ASN A 193 19.55 -19.02 -0.65
N ASP A 194 18.24 -18.91 -0.42
CA ASP A 194 17.32 -17.96 -1.07
C ASP A 194 16.81 -16.87 -0.10
N LEU A 195 17.54 -16.61 0.99
CA LEU A 195 17.27 -15.50 1.90
C LEU A 195 18.05 -14.24 1.50
N ASP A 196 17.37 -13.10 1.46
CA ASP A 196 18.00 -11.79 1.15
C ASP A 196 18.71 -11.16 2.37
N GLY A 197 18.28 -11.52 3.59
CA GLY A 197 18.83 -10.98 4.83
C GLY A 197 20.04 -11.76 5.35
N ARG A 198 20.70 -11.19 6.36
CA ARG A 198 21.81 -11.83 7.07
C ARG A 198 21.41 -12.23 8.49
N VAL A 199 22.14 -13.17 9.07
CA VAL A 199 22.08 -13.42 10.51
C VAL A 199 22.59 -12.19 11.26
N LEU A 200 21.83 -11.73 12.25
CA LEU A 200 22.25 -10.72 13.22
C LEU A 200 23.14 -11.38 14.29
N SER A 201 24.31 -11.88 13.88
CA SER A 201 25.23 -12.57 14.79
C SER A 201 25.69 -11.68 15.94
N GLU A 202 25.63 -10.35 15.75
CA GLU A 202 25.95 -9.38 16.79
C GLU A 202 25.02 -9.44 18.02
N ILE A 203 23.81 -10.02 17.92
CA ILE A 203 22.88 -10.15 19.07
C ILE A 203 22.87 -11.54 19.70
N ILE A 204 23.53 -12.53 19.09
CA ILE A 204 23.52 -13.92 19.56
C ILE A 204 24.69 -14.13 20.52
N ARG A 205 24.43 -14.83 21.64
CA ARG A 205 25.51 -15.20 22.58
C ARG A 205 26.46 -16.20 21.94
N SER A 206 27.76 -15.96 22.12
CA SER A 206 28.83 -16.88 21.75
C SER A 206 28.88 -18.10 22.67
#